data_AF-A0AB39ZHB4-F1
#
_entry.id   AF-A0AB39ZHB4-F1
#
_cell.length_a   1.000
_cell.length_b   1.000
_cell.length_c   1.000
_cell.angle_alpha   90.00
_cell.angle_beta   90.00
_cell.angle_gamma   90.00
#
_symmetry.space_group_name_H-M   'P 1'
#
loop_
_entity.id
_entity.type
_entity.pdbx_description
1 polymer ?
#
loop_
_entity_poly.entity_id
_entity_poly.type
_entity_poly.pdbx_seq_one_letter_code
_entity_poly.pdbx_strand_id
1 'polypeptide(L)'
;MENTAGYAHKKFVVSKRKRDLDQDKKNFNQQSEQPVTKRRQNQGFFRPWLDNEQNQEKEAAAPVEKPTVVPGSSVSQYHANMVRRTQAQRQRSPKEQMRRDRNTLACLFSRRAKQAQEERMSQQYEQYRSHHAAMLEQQVRLSLYYRQILQQAVFQRAINPSPAHLLPQQQQQFLQQMALSQQMLIFGGQH
;
A
#
# COMPACT_ATOMS: atom_id res chain seq x y z
N MET A 1 -30.78 -23.28 63.79
CA MET A 1 -30.34 -22.23 62.85
C MET A 1 -28.86 -22.05 63.05
N GLU A 2 -28.06 -22.09 61.99
CA GLU A 2 -26.85 -21.27 61.75
C GLU A 2 -26.09 -21.87 60.56
N ASN A 3 -26.01 -21.08 59.48
CA ASN A 3 -25.39 -21.46 58.22
C ASN A 3 -24.29 -20.43 57.97
N THR A 4 -23.06 -20.72 58.41
CA THR A 4 -21.91 -19.83 58.21
C THR A 4 -21.27 -20.12 56.86
N ALA A 5 -21.81 -19.49 55.81
CA ALA A 5 -21.13 -19.43 54.51
C ALA A 5 -19.92 -18.50 54.61
N GLY A 6 -18.72 -19.07 54.65
CA GLY A 6 -17.45 -18.35 54.68
C GLY A 6 -17.20 -17.60 53.36
N TYR A 7 -17.05 -16.27 53.46
CA TYR A 7 -16.72 -15.41 52.33
C TYR A 7 -15.23 -15.53 51.95
N ALA A 8 -14.94 -16.05 50.76
CA ALA A 8 -13.59 -16.16 50.22
C ALA A 8 -13.30 -15.02 49.21
N HIS A 9 -12.42 -14.10 49.58
CA HIS A 9 -11.93 -13.05 48.67
C HIS A 9 -11.13 -13.65 47.50
N LYS A 10 -11.55 -13.41 46.26
CA LYS A 10 -10.74 -13.71 45.05
C LYS A 10 -9.53 -12.77 44.99
N LYS A 11 -8.34 -13.29 45.28
CA LYS A 11 -7.07 -12.59 45.08
C LYS A 11 -6.68 -12.67 43.59
N PHE A 12 -6.57 -11.53 42.93
CA PHE A 12 -6.04 -11.46 41.57
C PHE A 12 -4.51 -11.63 41.63
N VAL A 13 -4.00 -12.74 41.09
CA VAL A 13 -2.57 -12.94 40.92
C VAL A 13 -2.11 -12.11 39.72
N VAL A 14 -1.36 -11.04 39.98
CA VAL A 14 -0.70 -10.26 38.92
C VAL A 14 0.58 -11.00 38.54
N SER A 15 0.53 -11.73 37.42
CA SER A 15 1.73 -12.32 36.82
C SER A 15 2.59 -11.18 36.24
N LYS A 16 3.67 -10.83 36.94
CA LYS A 16 4.66 -9.85 36.47
C LYS A 16 5.54 -10.53 35.42
N ARG A 17 5.39 -10.15 34.14
CA ARG A 17 6.32 -10.60 33.10
C ARG A 17 7.71 -10.03 33.39
N LYS A 18 8.69 -10.92 33.63
CA LYS A 18 10.11 -10.58 33.56
C LYS A 18 10.43 -10.24 32.09
N ARG A 19 11.09 -9.10 31.89
CA ARG A 19 11.69 -8.74 30.60
C ARG A 19 13.08 -9.34 30.61
N ASP A 20 13.28 -10.46 29.91
CA ASP A 20 14.62 -10.95 29.62
C ASP A 20 15.27 -10.04 28.57
N LEU A 21 16.53 -9.70 28.86
CA LEU A 21 17.47 -9.04 27.97
C LEU A 21 18.18 -10.12 27.14
N ASP A 22 18.24 -9.88 25.82
CA ASP A 22 19.12 -10.45 24.80
C ASP A 22 19.34 -11.97 24.73
N GLN A 23 18.97 -12.56 23.57
CA GLN A 23 19.96 -13.08 22.62
C GLN A 23 19.31 -13.62 21.34
N ASP A 24 19.96 -13.32 20.21
CA ASP A 24 19.72 -13.85 18.88
C ASP A 24 19.61 -15.38 18.85
N LYS A 25 18.55 -15.90 18.21
CA LYS A 25 18.60 -17.05 17.30
C LYS A 25 17.25 -17.29 16.63
N LYS A 26 17.28 -17.29 15.30
CA LYS A 26 16.22 -17.84 14.45
C LYS A 26 15.95 -19.29 14.86
N ASN A 27 14.71 -19.60 15.18
CA ASN A 27 14.10 -20.89 14.88
C ASN A 27 12.58 -20.75 14.84
N PHE A 28 12.05 -21.03 13.65
CA PHE A 28 10.64 -21.28 13.40
C PHE A 28 10.18 -22.43 14.30
N ASN A 29 9.24 -22.18 15.20
CA ASN A 29 8.35 -23.25 15.66
C ASN A 29 6.95 -22.68 15.83
N GLN A 30 6.04 -23.17 14.99
CA GLN A 30 4.62 -22.89 15.05
C GLN A 30 4.05 -23.48 16.33
N GLN A 31 3.58 -22.64 17.24
CA GLN A 31 2.58 -23.04 18.22
C GLN A 31 1.36 -22.14 18.02
N SER A 32 0.27 -22.80 17.63
CA SER A 32 -1.06 -22.29 17.39
C SER A 32 -1.70 -21.79 18.69
N GLU A 33 -1.55 -20.51 19.00
CA GLU A 33 -2.37 -19.86 20.01
C GLU A 33 -3.69 -19.41 19.39
N GLN A 34 -4.78 -20.10 19.76
CA GLN A 34 -6.14 -19.69 19.42
C GLN A 34 -6.40 -18.25 19.92
N PRO A 35 -6.93 -17.34 19.07
CA PRO A 35 -7.25 -16.01 19.54
C PRO A 35 -8.45 -16.05 20.49
N VAL A 36 -8.25 -15.45 21.67
CA VAL A 36 -9.28 -15.17 22.67
C VAL A 36 -10.50 -14.52 21.99
N THR A 37 -11.63 -15.23 22.01
CA THR A 37 -12.88 -14.75 21.43
C THR A 37 -13.41 -13.56 22.23
N LYS A 38 -13.26 -12.36 21.66
CA LYS A 38 -13.88 -11.15 22.22
C LYS A 38 -15.39 -11.22 22.05
N ARG A 39 -16.11 -10.84 23.11
CA ARG A 39 -17.56 -10.60 23.21
C ARG A 39 -18.15 -10.18 21.85
N ARG A 40 -19.08 -10.99 21.32
CA ARG A 40 -19.78 -10.71 20.06
C ARG A 40 -20.44 -9.33 20.15
N GLN A 41 -19.99 -8.40 19.31
CA GLN A 41 -20.78 -7.20 19.00
C GLN A 41 -21.96 -7.68 18.15
N ASN A 42 -23.15 -7.77 18.73
CA ASN A 42 -24.41 -8.06 18.02
C ASN A 42 -24.97 -6.82 17.29
N GLN A 43 -24.16 -5.79 17.10
CA GLN A 43 -24.53 -4.56 16.40
C GLN A 43 -23.66 -4.52 15.16
N GLY A 44 -24.29 -4.67 13.98
CA GLY A 44 -23.61 -4.62 12.69
C GLY A 44 -22.77 -3.34 12.60
N PHE A 45 -21.52 -3.47 12.17
CA PHE A 45 -20.66 -2.33 11.95
C PHE A 45 -21.23 -1.54 10.77
N PHE A 46 -21.76 -0.34 11.01
CA PHE A 46 -22.36 0.51 9.99
C PHE A 46 -21.35 0.80 8.87
N ARG A 47 -21.64 0.35 7.65
CA ARG A 47 -20.78 0.51 6.47
C ARG A 47 -21.59 1.18 5.36
N PRO A 48 -21.62 2.52 5.33
CA PRO A 48 -22.50 3.30 4.44
C PRO A 48 -22.35 3.00 2.93
N TRP A 49 -21.23 2.44 2.50
CA TRP A 49 -20.96 2.11 1.10
C TRP A 49 -21.13 0.61 0.75
N LEU A 50 -21.45 -0.24 1.74
CA LEU A 50 -21.67 -1.68 1.57
C LEU A 50 -23.10 -2.10 1.92
N ASP A 51 -23.76 -1.34 2.79
CA ASP A 51 -25.15 -1.57 3.18
C ASP A 51 -26.10 -0.97 2.13
N ASN A 52 -26.07 -1.52 0.90
CA ASN A 52 -27.05 -1.20 -0.14
C ASN A 52 -28.45 -1.66 0.30
N GLU A 53 -29.47 -0.88 -0.07
CA GLU A 53 -30.85 -0.91 0.45
C GLU A 53 -31.59 -2.26 0.36
N GLN A 54 -31.02 -3.26 -0.33
CA GLN A 54 -31.61 -4.59 -0.50
C GLN A 54 -31.58 -5.48 0.75
N ASN A 55 -30.86 -5.12 1.82
CA ASN A 55 -30.86 -5.87 3.08
C ASN A 55 -31.79 -5.30 4.17
N GLN A 56 -32.54 -4.23 3.91
CA GLN A 56 -33.44 -3.63 4.91
C GLN A 56 -34.82 -4.31 5.03
N GLU A 57 -35.23 -5.15 4.07
CA GLU A 57 -36.61 -5.69 4.06
C GLU A 57 -36.87 -6.86 5.03
N LYS A 58 -35.85 -7.39 5.73
CA LYS A 58 -36.03 -8.53 6.66
C LYS A 58 -36.07 -8.20 8.15
N GLU A 59 -35.95 -6.94 8.56
CA GLU A 59 -36.06 -6.54 9.99
C GLU A 59 -36.94 -5.29 10.21
N ALA A 60 -37.97 -5.09 9.39
CA ALA A 60 -38.95 -4.02 9.59
C ALA A 60 -40.17 -4.51 10.40
N ALA A 61 -40.01 -4.64 11.72
CA ALA A 61 -41.14 -4.77 12.65
C ALA A 61 -40.87 -4.02 13.97
N ALA A 62 -40.66 -2.71 13.88
CA ALA A 62 -40.93 -1.77 14.97
C ALA A 62 -41.08 -0.34 14.39
N PRO A 63 -42.18 0.39 14.65
CA PRO A 63 -42.32 1.75 14.16
C PRO A 63 -41.47 2.69 15.02
N VAL A 64 -40.48 3.34 14.41
CA VAL A 64 -39.77 4.49 14.99
C VAL A 64 -40.54 5.75 14.58
N GLU A 65 -41.08 6.47 15.55
CA GLU A 65 -41.72 7.77 15.36
C GLU A 65 -40.69 8.78 14.81
N LYS A 66 -41.01 9.39 13.66
CA LYS A 66 -40.24 10.50 13.09
C LYS A 66 -40.57 11.77 13.87
N PRO A 67 -39.60 12.55 14.36
CA PRO A 67 -39.90 13.86 14.90
C PRO A 67 -40.21 14.83 13.75
N THR A 68 -41.40 15.41 13.81
CA THR A 68 -41.89 16.49 12.95
C THR A 68 -40.90 17.64 12.93
N VAL A 69 -40.32 17.93 11.77
CA VAL A 69 -39.46 19.10 11.53
C VAL A 69 -40.35 20.33 11.39
N VAL A 70 -40.24 21.25 12.34
CA VAL A 70 -40.83 22.59 12.25
C VAL A 70 -39.98 23.44 11.29
N PRO A 71 -40.55 24.08 10.25
CA PRO A 71 -39.80 24.94 9.34
C PRO A 71 -39.57 26.29 10.02
N GLY A 72 -38.33 26.60 10.39
CA GLY A 72 -37.98 27.90 10.99
C GLY A 72 -36.75 27.91 11.90
N SER A 73 -36.15 26.76 12.18
CA SER A 73 -34.90 26.70 12.92
C SER A 73 -33.71 26.88 11.96
N SER A 74 -33.05 28.04 12.02
CA SER A 74 -31.71 28.20 11.47
C SER A 74 -30.83 27.11 12.07
N VAL A 75 -30.49 26.10 11.28
CA VAL A 75 -29.63 24.99 11.69
C VAL A 75 -28.25 25.57 11.97
N SER A 76 -28.05 26.01 13.22
CA SER A 76 -26.73 26.26 13.76
C SER A 76 -25.98 24.93 13.64
N GLN A 77 -25.03 24.87 12.71
CA GLN A 77 -24.16 23.72 12.56
C GLN A 77 -23.48 23.47 13.90
N TYR A 78 -24.00 22.48 14.64
CA TYR A 78 -23.45 22.07 15.91
C TYR A 78 -22.06 21.48 15.67
N HIS A 79 -21.04 22.31 15.82
CA HIS A 79 -19.67 21.85 15.81
C HIS A 79 -19.34 21.37 17.23
N ALA A 80 -19.42 20.05 17.47
CA ALA A 80 -19.28 19.41 18.77
C ALA A 80 -17.98 19.76 19.54
N ASN A 81 -16.99 20.37 18.86
CA ASN A 81 -15.74 20.83 19.45
C ASN A 81 -15.76 22.28 19.96
N MET A 82 -16.80 23.06 19.67
CA MET A 82 -16.86 24.47 20.06
C MET A 82 -17.27 24.73 21.51
N VAL A 83 -17.82 23.74 22.22
CA VAL A 83 -18.28 23.86 23.62
C VAL A 83 -17.16 23.58 24.64
N ARG A 84 -15.99 23.10 24.21
CA ARG A 84 -14.89 22.71 25.13
C ARG A 84 -13.99 23.85 25.62
N ARG A 85 -14.28 25.11 25.29
CA ARG A 85 -13.45 26.24 25.75
C ARG A 85 -13.71 26.63 27.22
N THR A 86 -14.81 26.16 27.82
CA THR A 86 -15.20 26.44 29.21
C THR A 86 -14.91 25.29 30.17
N GLN A 87 -14.30 24.19 29.71
CA GLN A 87 -13.77 23.18 30.63
C GLN A 87 -12.56 23.79 31.34
N ALA A 88 -12.76 24.23 32.59
CA ALA A 88 -11.72 24.78 33.44
C ALA A 88 -10.43 23.96 33.27
N GLN A 89 -9.31 24.64 32.97
CA GLN A 89 -8.01 23.99 32.89
C GLN A 89 -7.85 23.14 34.14
N ARG A 90 -7.77 21.82 33.97
CA ARG A 90 -7.50 20.91 35.09
C ARG A 90 -6.30 21.47 35.84
N GLN A 91 -6.48 21.84 37.10
CA GLN A 91 -5.40 22.31 37.95
C GLN A 91 -4.37 21.18 38.04
N ARG A 92 -3.21 21.39 37.39
CA ARG A 92 -2.11 20.44 37.36
C ARG A 92 -1.05 20.89 38.35
N SER A 93 -0.36 19.92 38.96
CA SER A 93 0.84 20.26 39.73
C SER A 93 1.95 20.77 38.81
N PRO A 94 2.85 21.64 39.29
CA PRO A 94 3.98 22.14 38.49
C PRO A 94 4.82 21.01 37.88
N LYS A 95 5.05 19.93 38.63
CA LYS A 95 5.79 18.74 38.17
C LYS A 95 5.09 18.02 37.01
N GLU A 96 3.77 17.90 37.04
CA GLU A 96 3.01 17.28 35.96
C GLU A 96 3.00 18.16 34.70
N GLN A 97 2.90 19.48 34.86
CA GLN A 97 2.95 20.42 33.74
C GLN A 97 4.32 20.34 33.02
N MET A 98 5.43 20.32 33.75
CA MET A 98 6.77 20.13 33.16
C MET A 98 6.89 18.82 32.36
N ARG A 99 6.26 17.73 32.80
CA ARG A 99 6.27 16.45 32.06
C ARG A 99 5.48 16.56 30.75
N ARG A 100 4.34 17.25 30.78
CA ARG A 100 3.50 17.52 29.60
C ARG A 100 4.23 18.38 28.58
N ASP A 101 4.88 19.44 29.04
CA ASP A 101 5.62 20.35 28.17
C ASP A 101 6.80 19.64 27.53
N ARG A 102 7.55 18.83 28.30
CA ARG A 102 8.62 17.99 27.76
C ARG A 102 8.10 17.00 26.71
N ASN A 103 6.97 16.34 26.96
CA ASN A 103 6.38 15.41 26.01
C ASN A 103 5.87 16.13 24.74
N THR A 104 5.26 17.30 24.90
CA THR A 104 4.79 18.12 23.78
C THR A 104 5.96 18.51 22.88
N LEU A 105 7.05 19.00 23.46
CA LEU A 105 8.28 19.32 22.72
C LEU A 105 8.86 18.08 22.03
N ALA A 106 8.95 16.94 22.73
CA ALA A 106 9.44 15.70 22.15
C ALA A 106 8.59 15.23 20.96
N CYS A 107 7.26 15.30 21.07
CA CYS A 107 6.34 14.97 19.98
C CYS A 107 6.49 15.92 18.79
N LEU A 108 6.66 17.23 19.04
CA LEU A 108 6.87 18.22 17.98
C LEU A 108 8.20 17.98 17.25
N PHE A 109 9.29 17.74 17.98
CA PHE A 109 10.58 17.42 17.37
C PHE A 109 10.54 16.11 16.60
N SER A 110 9.93 15.06 17.15
CA SER A 110 9.76 13.78 16.45
C SER A 110 8.96 13.94 15.16
N ARG A 111 7.87 14.71 15.20
CA ARG A 111 7.07 15.02 14.00
C ARG A 111 7.90 15.76 12.96
N ARG A 112 8.64 16.80 13.37
CA ARG A 112 9.50 17.58 12.46
C ARG A 112 10.62 16.73 11.86
N ALA A 113 11.25 15.87 12.66
CA ALA A 113 12.28 14.96 12.17
C ALA A 113 11.71 13.96 11.15
N LYS A 114 10.52 13.43 11.39
CA LYS A 114 9.82 12.55 10.45
C LYS A 114 9.48 13.26 9.15
N GLN A 115 8.94 14.48 9.21
CA GLN A 115 8.66 15.30 8.02
C GLN A 115 9.93 15.55 7.20
N ALA A 116 11.02 15.96 7.85
CA ALA A 116 12.29 16.18 7.16
C ALA A 116 12.85 14.89 6.52
N GLN A 117 12.64 13.73 7.14
CA GLN A 117 13.01 12.44 6.57
C GLN A 117 12.16 12.10 5.34
N GLU A 118 10.85 12.30 5.41
CA GLU A 118 9.93 12.08 4.29
C GLU A 118 10.26 12.99 3.10
N GLU A 119 10.55 14.28 3.35
CA GLU A 119 10.98 15.24 2.33
C GLU A 119 12.28 14.80 1.64
N ARG A 120 13.29 14.36 2.41
CA ARG A 120 14.55 13.84 1.85
C ARG A 120 14.32 12.61 0.98
N MET A 121 13.49 11.67 1.43
CA MET A 121 13.15 10.48 0.65
C MET A 121 12.42 10.85 -0.65
N SER A 122 11.50 11.82 -0.60
CA SER A 122 10.80 12.33 -1.79
C SER A 122 11.78 12.92 -2.80
N GLN A 123 12.71 13.76 -2.34
CA GLN A 123 13.74 14.35 -3.21
C GLN A 123 14.63 13.29 -3.86
N GLN A 124 15.06 12.28 -3.11
CA GLN A 124 15.85 11.16 -3.66
C GLN A 124 15.07 10.38 -4.71
N TYR A 125 13.77 10.14 -4.47
CA TYR A 125 12.91 9.44 -5.43
C TYR A 125 12.76 10.24 -6.73
N GLU A 126 12.54 11.56 -6.64
CA GLU A 126 12.44 12.45 -7.80
C GLU A 126 13.73 12.45 -8.62
N GLN A 127 14.90 12.54 -7.96
CA GLN A 127 16.21 12.47 -8.62
C GLN A 127 16.43 11.14 -9.33
N TYR A 128 16.10 10.02 -8.67
CA TYR A 128 16.21 8.70 -9.28
C TYR A 128 15.29 8.58 -10.49
N ARG A 129 14.05 9.06 -10.37
CA ARG A 129 13.07 9.05 -11.46
C ARG A 129 13.55 9.87 -12.66
N SER A 130 14.09 11.07 -12.45
CA SER A 130 14.63 11.89 -13.54
C SER A 130 15.83 11.23 -14.21
N HIS A 131 16.74 10.66 -13.43
CA HIS A 131 17.92 9.97 -13.97
C HIS A 131 17.51 8.72 -14.78
N HIS A 132 16.58 7.93 -14.26
CA HIS A 132 16.07 6.76 -14.94
C HIS A 132 15.37 7.12 -16.27
N ALA A 133 14.58 8.19 -16.29
CA ALA A 133 13.98 8.70 -17.53
C ALA A 133 15.04 9.09 -18.56
N ALA A 134 16.06 9.85 -18.14
CA ALA A 134 17.16 10.24 -19.02
C ALA A 134 17.93 9.03 -19.57
N MET A 135 18.17 8.00 -18.75
CA MET A 135 18.79 6.76 -19.22
C MET A 135 17.97 6.05 -20.29
N LEU A 136 16.66 5.92 -20.09
CA LEU A 136 15.76 5.30 -21.07
C LEU A 136 15.74 6.07 -22.38
N GLU A 137 15.71 7.41 -22.32
CA GLU A 137 15.79 8.26 -23.52
C GLU A 137 17.10 8.04 -24.29
N GLN A 138 18.23 7.95 -23.59
CA GLN A 138 19.53 7.66 -24.23
C GLN A 138 19.55 6.27 -24.86
N GLN A 139 18.98 5.27 -24.18
CA GLN A 139 18.89 3.91 -24.72
C GLN A 139 18.05 3.87 -26.01
N VAL A 140 16.90 4.53 -26.01
CA VAL A 140 16.05 4.66 -27.20
C VAL A 140 16.82 5.36 -28.32
N ARG A 141 17.47 6.50 -28.02
CA ARG A 141 18.27 7.25 -29.00
C ARG A 141 19.36 6.39 -29.63
N LEU A 142 20.12 5.64 -28.82
CA LEU A 142 21.16 4.73 -29.30
C LEU A 142 20.58 3.60 -30.17
N SER A 143 19.46 3.02 -29.77
CA SER A 143 18.81 1.95 -30.55
C SER A 143 18.39 2.43 -31.95
N LEU A 144 17.91 3.67 -32.06
CA LEU A 144 17.53 4.28 -33.33
C LEU A 144 18.75 4.59 -34.20
N TYR A 145 19.83 5.14 -33.61
CA TYR A 145 21.08 5.36 -34.34
C TYR A 145 21.69 4.06 -34.84
N TYR A 146 21.72 3.01 -34.01
CA TYR A 146 22.21 1.71 -34.42
C TYR A 146 21.41 1.15 -35.60
N ARG A 147 20.08 1.24 -35.53
CA ARG A 147 19.21 0.84 -36.65
C ARG A 147 19.53 1.63 -37.93
N GLN A 148 19.70 2.95 -37.83
CA GLN A 148 20.03 3.79 -38.99
C GLN A 148 21.38 3.43 -39.60
N ILE A 149 22.41 3.20 -38.77
CA ILE A 149 23.74 2.79 -39.23
C ILE A 149 23.66 1.43 -39.93
N LEU A 150 22.93 0.46 -39.37
CA LEU A 150 22.73 -0.84 -40.02
C LEU A 150 22.01 -0.69 -41.36
N GLN A 151 20.96 0.13 -41.43
CA GLN A 151 20.26 0.39 -42.69
C GLN A 151 21.18 1.02 -43.74
N GLN A 152 22.00 2.00 -43.34
CA GLN A 152 23.00 2.60 -44.23
C GLN A 152 24.05 1.58 -44.68
N ALA A 153 24.56 0.73 -43.78
CA ALA A 153 25.54 -0.30 -44.13
C ALA A 153 24.98 -1.32 -45.14
N VAL A 154 23.73 -1.76 -44.96
CA VAL A 154 23.04 -2.64 -45.91
C VAL A 154 22.85 -1.96 -47.27
N PHE A 155 22.43 -0.69 -47.27
CA PHE A 155 22.24 0.07 -48.50
C PHE A 155 23.56 0.32 -49.25
N GLN A 156 24.63 0.68 -48.54
CA GLN A 156 25.96 0.86 -49.11
C GLN A 156 26.49 -0.44 -49.72
N ARG A 157 26.23 -1.59 -49.10
CA ARG A 157 26.58 -2.91 -49.65
C ARG A 157 25.76 -3.28 -50.88
N ALA A 158 24.51 -2.80 -50.98
CA ALA A 158 23.68 -2.99 -52.16
C ALA A 158 24.13 -2.13 -53.36
N ILE A 159 24.60 -0.90 -53.11
CA ILE A 159 25.05 0.01 -54.17
C ILE A 159 26.50 -0.26 -54.61
N ASN A 160 27.38 -0.57 -53.66
CA ASN A 160 28.76 -0.96 -53.92
C ASN A 160 28.99 -2.40 -53.45
N PRO A 161 28.52 -3.40 -54.22
CA PRO A 161 28.82 -4.79 -53.92
C PRO A 161 30.32 -4.99 -54.09
N SER A 162 31.07 -4.98 -52.99
CA SER A 162 32.46 -5.42 -53.00
C SER A 162 32.50 -6.86 -53.53
N PRO A 163 33.29 -7.17 -54.57
CA PRO A 163 33.31 -8.50 -55.21
C PRO A 163 33.77 -9.62 -54.25
N ALA A 164 34.33 -9.26 -53.09
CA ALA A 164 34.74 -10.21 -52.04
C ALA A 164 33.57 -10.79 -51.21
N HIS A 165 32.34 -10.31 -51.42
CA HIS A 165 31.16 -10.71 -50.63
C HIS A 165 30.11 -11.51 -51.42
N LEU A 166 30.48 -12.06 -52.58
CA LEU A 166 29.69 -13.10 -53.22
C LEU A 166 29.79 -14.36 -52.34
N LEU A 167 28.73 -14.62 -51.55
CA LEU A 167 28.56 -15.90 -50.88
C LEU A 167 28.79 -17.02 -51.91
N PRO A 168 29.56 -18.08 -51.60
CA PRO A 168 29.76 -19.20 -52.49
C PRO A 168 28.42 -19.68 -53.04
N GLN A 169 28.35 -19.93 -54.35
CA GLN A 169 27.11 -20.28 -55.07
C GLN A 169 26.30 -21.38 -54.36
N GLN A 170 26.99 -22.32 -53.71
CA GLN A 170 26.37 -23.38 -52.94
C GLN A 170 25.55 -22.88 -51.74
N GLN A 171 26.02 -21.86 -51.02
CA GLN A 171 25.26 -21.25 -49.94
C GLN A 171 24.06 -20.43 -50.46
N GLN A 172 24.18 -19.77 -51.62
CA GLN A 172 23.04 -19.11 -52.25
C GLN A 172 21.93 -20.11 -52.63
N GLN A 173 22.30 -21.27 -53.18
CA GLN A 173 21.36 -22.34 -53.50
C GLN A 173 20.70 -22.91 -52.25
N PHE A 174 21.44 -23.11 -51.16
CA PHE A 174 20.88 -23.57 -49.89
C PHE A 174 19.86 -22.58 -49.31
N LEU A 175 20.21 -21.29 -49.27
CA LEU A 175 19.30 -20.23 -48.80
C LEU A 175 18.06 -20.11 -49.68
N GLN A 176 18.18 -20.30 -50.99
CA GLN A 176 17.04 -20.29 -51.91
C GLN A 176 16.12 -21.50 -51.70
N GLN A 177 16.68 -22.70 -51.52
CA GLN A 177 15.89 -23.89 -51.18
C GLN A 177 15.19 -23.75 -49.82
N MET A 178 15.86 -23.16 -48.82
CA MET A 178 15.28 -22.87 -47.51
C MET A 178 14.18 -21.80 -47.56
N ALA A 179 14.32 -20.76 -48.39
CA ALA A 179 13.27 -19.76 -48.58
C ALA A 179 12.03 -20.38 -49.25
N LEU A 180 12.22 -21.23 -50.26
CA LEU A 180 11.14 -21.94 -50.94
C LEU A 180 10.43 -22.96 -50.02
N SER A 181 11.18 -23.68 -49.18
CA SER A 181 10.58 -24.63 -48.23
C SER A 181 9.72 -23.91 -47.18
N GLN A 182 10.16 -22.76 -46.67
CA GLN A 182 9.35 -21.94 -45.77
C GLN A 182 8.09 -21.40 -46.46
N GLN A 183 8.18 -21.02 -47.73
CA GLN A 183 7.03 -20.56 -48.48
C GLN A 183 5.99 -21.68 -48.66
N MET A 184 6.40 -22.92 -48.92
CA MET A 184 5.48 -24.07 -48.96
C MET A 184 4.86 -24.38 -47.59
N LEU A 185 5.57 -24.18 -46.48
CA LEU A 185 5.00 -24.34 -45.12
C LEU A 185 3.96 -23.28 -44.78
N ILE A 186 4.13 -22.05 -45.29
CA ILE A 186 3.21 -20.94 -45.03
C ILE A 186 1.94 -21.05 -45.88
N PHE A 187 2.05 -21.52 -47.13
CA PHE A 187 0.91 -21.64 -48.05
C PHE A 187 0.31 -23.05 -48.15
N GLY A 188 1.00 -24.09 -47.68
CA GLY A 188 0.54 -25.49 -47.72
C GLY A 188 -0.33 -25.92 -46.54
N GLY A 189 -0.58 -25.05 -45.55
CA GLY A 189 -1.43 -25.32 -44.39
C GLY A 189 -2.91 -24.97 -44.58
N GLN A 190 -3.33 -24.59 -45.79
CA GLN A 190 -4.73 -24.29 -46.14
C GLN A 190 -5.29 -25.44 -46.98
N HIS A 191 -5.63 -26.57 -46.36
CA HIS A 191 -6.64 -27.53 -46.81
C HIS A 191 -7.00 -28.50 -45.70
#